data_AF-A0AAC8ZN54-F1
#
_entry.id   AF-A0AAC8ZN54-F1
#
_cell.length_a   1.000
_cell.length_b   1.000
_cell.length_c   1.000
_cell.angle_alpha   90.00
_cell.angle_beta   90.00
_cell.angle_gamma   90.00
#
_symmetry.space_group_name_H-M   'P 1'
#
loop_
_entity.id
_entity.type
_entity.pdbx_description
1 polymer ?
#
loop_
_entity_poly.entity_id
_entity_poly.type
_entity_poly.pdbx_seq_one_letter_code
_entity_poly.pdbx_strand_id
1 'polypeptide(L)'
;MMLGINRVKTLVNTQALRSLLDGAKNTDIMLFWDEANDVAMTCYLLATELGRALSADDAYSLGLFHNCGIILLAQKYDDYLNTLIDCYNSDEEWDLTSLEDSRYQTNHAVIGYYVAKGWQLPDVMAEVIHYHHDLDYIRQGLTQGAEQAFKMLALLKMAEHIVLAYINHWVRVMLTMSGPEFKEDVWTL
;
A
#
# COMPACT_ATOMS: atom_id res chain seq x y z
N MET A 1 -14.52 -29.37 -5.64
CA MET A 1 -13.41 -28.40 -5.61
C MET A 1 -14.01 -27.01 -5.61
N MET A 2 -14.40 -26.50 -4.43
CA MET A 2 -14.89 -25.13 -4.31
C MET A 2 -13.69 -24.22 -4.31
N LEU A 3 -13.60 -23.30 -5.28
CA LEU A 3 -12.79 -22.09 -5.13
C LEU A 3 -13.16 -21.49 -3.77
N GLY A 4 -12.23 -21.50 -2.82
CA GLY A 4 -12.49 -21.03 -1.47
C GLY A 4 -13.08 -19.64 -1.52
N ILE A 5 -14.18 -19.41 -0.78
CA ILE A 5 -14.93 -18.15 -0.79
C ILE A 5 -14.04 -16.92 -0.53
N ASN A 6 -12.89 -17.11 0.12
CA ASN A 6 -11.87 -16.10 0.33
C ASN A 6 -11.23 -15.63 -0.99
N ARG A 7 -10.90 -16.53 -1.92
CA ARG A 7 -10.38 -16.16 -3.26
C ARG A 7 -11.42 -15.42 -4.10
N VAL A 8 -12.70 -15.78 -3.95
CA VAL A 8 -13.79 -15.05 -4.60
C VAL A 8 -13.93 -13.66 -4.00
N LYS A 9 -13.86 -13.53 -2.66
CA LYS A 9 -13.83 -12.22 -1.98
C LYS A 9 -12.64 -11.40 -2.44
N THR A 10 -11.44 -11.96 -2.49
CA THR A 10 -10.24 -11.27 -2.98
C THR A 10 -10.41 -10.79 -4.43
N LEU A 11 -10.89 -11.64 -5.33
CA LEU A 11 -11.13 -11.27 -6.74
C LEU A 11 -12.23 -10.22 -6.89
N VAL A 12 -13.34 -10.38 -6.17
CA VAL A 12 -14.43 -9.39 -6.13
C VAL A 12 -13.92 -8.09 -5.52
N ASN A 13 -13.03 -8.16 -4.53
CA ASN A 13 -12.46 -7.00 -3.88
C ASN A 13 -11.54 -6.23 -4.82
N THR A 14 -10.62 -6.91 -5.49
CA THR A 14 -9.77 -6.33 -6.53
C THR A 14 -10.61 -5.75 -7.66
N GLN A 15 -11.66 -6.45 -8.11
CA GLN A 15 -12.53 -5.98 -9.18
C GLN A 15 -13.39 -4.78 -8.76
N ALA A 16 -13.96 -4.78 -7.56
CA ALA A 16 -14.78 -3.69 -7.05
C ALA A 16 -13.95 -2.44 -6.78
N LEU A 17 -12.74 -2.61 -6.23
CA LEU A 17 -11.82 -1.50 -6.01
C LEU A 17 -11.33 -0.95 -7.37
N ARG A 18 -11.06 -1.80 -8.37
CA ARG A 18 -10.80 -1.36 -9.77
C ARG A 18 -11.99 -0.63 -10.41
N SER A 19 -13.21 -1.13 -10.23
CA SER A 19 -14.41 -0.51 -10.81
C SER A 19 -14.78 0.82 -10.15
N LEU A 20 -14.39 1.07 -8.89
CA LEU A 20 -14.45 2.41 -8.27
C LEU A 20 -13.50 3.41 -8.94
N LEU A 21 -12.62 2.94 -9.82
CA LEU A 21 -11.53 3.71 -10.41
C LEU A 21 -11.57 3.82 -11.91
N ASP A 22 -12.46 3.10 -12.58
CA ASP A 22 -12.81 3.33 -13.97
C ASP A 22 -13.36 4.76 -14.22
N GLY A 23 -13.75 5.49 -13.16
CA GLY A 23 -14.08 6.91 -13.22
C GLY A 23 -12.88 7.87 -13.19
N ALA A 24 -11.70 7.40 -12.78
CA ALA A 24 -10.48 8.19 -12.65
C ALA A 24 -9.62 8.04 -13.91
N LYS A 25 -9.66 9.04 -14.79
CA LYS A 25 -8.96 9.05 -16.09
C LYS A 25 -7.43 9.17 -15.98
N ASN A 26 -6.85 9.08 -14.78
CA ASN A 26 -5.47 9.46 -14.56
C ASN A 26 -4.56 8.23 -14.54
N THR A 27 -3.57 8.19 -15.43
CA THR A 27 -2.55 7.13 -15.53
C THR A 27 -1.84 6.90 -14.21
N ASP A 28 -1.72 7.94 -13.40
CA ASP A 28 -1.02 7.91 -12.11
C ASP A 28 -1.76 7.04 -11.08
N ILE A 29 -3.09 7.00 -11.13
CA ILE A 29 -3.92 6.14 -10.25
C ILE A 29 -3.79 4.66 -10.64
N MET A 30 -3.50 4.36 -11.90
CA MET A 30 -3.21 3.00 -12.33
C MET A 30 -1.85 2.52 -11.80
N LEU A 31 -0.85 3.40 -11.71
CA LEU A 31 0.46 3.06 -11.12
C LEU A 31 0.35 2.70 -9.63
N PHE A 32 -0.45 3.45 -8.86
CA PHE A 32 -0.74 3.09 -7.45
C PHE A 32 -1.36 1.70 -7.31
N TRP A 33 -2.15 1.31 -8.31
CA TRP A 33 -2.75 -0.02 -8.33
C TRP A 33 -1.79 -1.14 -8.65
N ASP A 34 -0.89 -0.89 -9.59
CA ASP A 34 0.13 -1.87 -9.93
C ASP A 34 1.05 -2.09 -8.73
N GLU A 35 1.45 -1.01 -8.04
CA GLU A 35 2.21 -1.10 -6.78
C GLU A 35 1.45 -1.86 -5.69
N ALA A 36 0.18 -1.51 -5.43
CA ALA A 36 -0.63 -2.22 -4.43
C ALA A 36 -0.80 -3.71 -4.78
N ASN A 37 -0.90 -4.07 -6.06
CA ASN A 37 -0.95 -5.47 -6.50
C ASN A 37 0.39 -6.19 -6.33
N ASP A 38 1.51 -5.52 -6.60
CA ASP A 38 2.86 -6.08 -6.40
C ASP A 38 3.12 -6.34 -4.92
N VAL A 39 2.74 -5.41 -4.04
CA VAL A 39 2.82 -5.60 -2.58
C VAL A 39 1.89 -6.72 -2.13
N ALA A 40 0.64 -6.77 -2.62
CA ALA A 40 -0.31 -7.84 -2.30
C ALA A 40 0.21 -9.23 -2.72
N MET A 41 0.75 -9.35 -3.94
CA MET A 41 1.32 -10.60 -4.42
C MET A 41 2.55 -11.01 -3.63
N THR A 42 3.42 -10.05 -3.30
CA THR A 42 4.60 -10.31 -2.47
C THR A 42 4.19 -10.75 -1.06
N CYS A 43 3.18 -10.13 -0.46
CA CYS A 43 2.60 -10.56 0.81
C CYS A 43 2.06 -12.00 0.74
N TYR A 44 1.33 -12.35 -0.33
CA TYR A 44 0.83 -13.71 -0.56
C TYR A 44 1.96 -14.74 -0.63
N LEU A 45 3.01 -14.45 -1.39
CA LEU A 45 4.15 -15.34 -1.57
C LEU A 45 4.92 -15.52 -0.26
N LEU A 46 5.21 -14.42 0.45
CA LEU A 46 5.85 -14.46 1.76
C LEU A 46 5.05 -15.26 2.78
N ALA A 47 3.73 -15.09 2.83
CA ALA A 47 2.87 -15.85 3.73
C ALA A 47 2.87 -17.35 3.42
N THR A 48 2.92 -17.70 2.13
CA THR A 48 2.96 -19.09 1.67
C THR A 48 4.28 -19.76 2.05
N GLU A 49 5.41 -19.07 1.89
CA GLU A 49 6.74 -19.63 2.16
C GLU A 49 7.12 -19.64 3.64
N LEU A 50 6.83 -18.56 4.38
CA LEU A 50 7.19 -18.47 5.79
C LEU A 50 6.31 -19.40 6.65
N GLY A 51 5.06 -19.59 6.23
CA GLY A 51 4.06 -20.39 6.92
C GLY A 51 3.69 -19.87 8.32
N ARG A 52 2.48 -20.21 8.79
CA ARG A 52 2.03 -20.11 10.20
C ARG A 52 1.80 -18.71 10.80
N ALA A 53 2.09 -17.61 10.10
CA ALA A 53 1.84 -16.26 10.62
C ALA A 53 0.46 -15.69 10.21
N LEU A 54 0.06 -15.89 8.95
CA LEU A 54 -1.19 -15.42 8.36
C LEU A 54 -1.64 -16.38 7.25
N SER A 55 -2.93 -16.41 6.91
CA SER A 55 -3.36 -17.08 5.68
C SER A 55 -2.87 -16.30 4.47
N ALA A 56 -2.54 -16.97 3.37
CA ALA A 56 -2.05 -16.30 2.17
C ALA A 56 -3.09 -15.32 1.57
N ASP A 57 -4.38 -15.66 1.67
CA ASP A 57 -5.48 -14.80 1.21
C ASP A 57 -5.60 -13.54 2.10
N ASP A 58 -5.41 -13.66 3.42
CA ASP A 58 -5.40 -12.50 4.32
C ASP A 58 -4.17 -11.62 4.07
N ALA A 59 -3.02 -12.23 3.78
CA ALA A 59 -1.78 -11.50 3.50
C ALA A 59 -1.90 -10.71 2.18
N TYR A 60 -2.47 -11.34 1.15
CA TYR A 60 -2.80 -10.66 -0.09
C TYR A 60 -3.75 -9.47 0.17
N SER A 61 -4.81 -9.68 0.96
CA SER A 61 -5.77 -8.63 1.28
C SER A 61 -5.10 -7.49 2.05
N LEU A 62 -4.24 -7.77 3.02
CA LEU A 62 -3.48 -6.75 3.72
C LEU A 62 -2.65 -5.89 2.75
N GLY A 63 -1.86 -6.52 1.87
CA GLY A 63 -1.07 -5.81 0.87
C GLY A 63 -1.91 -5.05 -0.16
N LEU A 64 -3.13 -5.52 -0.46
CA LEU A 64 -4.02 -4.82 -1.39
C LEU A 64 -4.62 -3.54 -0.77
N PHE A 65 -4.95 -3.57 0.52
CA PHE A 65 -5.69 -2.50 1.18
C PHE A 65 -4.82 -1.50 1.94
N HIS A 66 -3.55 -1.81 2.25
CA HIS A 66 -2.71 -0.96 3.11
C HIS A 66 -2.70 0.52 2.68
N ASN A 67 -2.53 0.78 1.38
CA ASN A 67 -2.48 2.12 0.80
C ASN A 67 -3.74 2.51 0.01
N CYS A 68 -4.87 1.81 0.18
CA CYS A 68 -6.08 2.13 -0.57
C CYS A 68 -6.62 3.55 -0.30
N GLY A 69 -6.25 4.17 0.83
CA GLY A 69 -6.58 5.56 1.13
C GLY A 69 -5.92 6.59 0.22
N ILE A 70 -4.74 6.28 -0.35
CA ILE A 70 -4.01 7.14 -1.28
C ILE A 70 -4.89 7.41 -2.51
N ILE A 71 -5.51 6.36 -3.03
CA ILE A 71 -6.41 6.44 -4.17
C ILE A 71 -7.60 7.36 -3.88
N LEU A 72 -8.21 7.23 -2.70
CA LEU A 72 -9.38 8.04 -2.34
C LEU A 72 -9.01 9.51 -2.11
N LEU A 73 -7.82 9.77 -1.56
CA LEU A 73 -7.28 11.13 -1.46
C LEU A 73 -7.00 11.72 -2.84
N ALA A 74 -6.39 10.95 -3.75
CA ALA A 74 -6.13 11.35 -5.13
C ALA A 74 -7.40 11.65 -5.93
N GLN A 75 -8.50 10.96 -5.65
CA GLN A 75 -9.80 11.24 -6.25
C GLN A 75 -10.49 12.47 -5.66
N LYS A 76 -10.21 12.77 -4.38
CA LYS A 76 -10.87 13.85 -3.64
C LYS A 76 -10.20 15.21 -3.82
N TYR A 77 -8.87 15.22 -3.91
CA TYR A 77 -8.05 16.43 -3.91
C TYR A 77 -7.21 16.51 -5.18
N ASP A 78 -7.46 17.52 -6.01
CA ASP A 78 -6.81 17.71 -7.30
C ASP A 78 -5.28 17.92 -7.17
N ASP A 79 -4.81 18.41 -6.02
CA ASP A 79 -3.40 18.68 -5.70
C ASP A 79 -2.67 17.52 -5.00
N TYR A 80 -3.35 16.39 -4.81
CA TYR A 80 -2.79 15.26 -4.05
C TYR A 80 -1.57 14.64 -4.72
N LEU A 81 -1.56 14.52 -6.05
CA LEU A 81 -0.37 14.04 -6.77
C LEU A 81 0.84 14.96 -6.56
N ASN A 82 0.63 16.28 -6.55
CA ASN A 82 1.70 17.22 -6.23
C ASN A 82 2.17 17.04 -4.78
N THR A 83 1.27 16.71 -3.86
CA THR A 83 1.65 16.42 -2.46
C THR A 83 2.52 15.19 -2.33
N LEU A 84 2.24 14.14 -3.09
CA LEU A 84 3.08 12.95 -3.14
C LEU A 84 4.46 13.27 -3.71
N ILE A 85 4.51 14.04 -4.79
CA ILE A 85 5.77 14.52 -5.39
C ILE A 85 6.56 15.37 -4.41
N ASP A 86 5.91 16.31 -3.71
CA ASP A 86 6.55 17.17 -2.70
C ASP A 86 7.15 16.33 -1.56
N CYS A 87 6.43 15.31 -1.09
CA CYS A 87 6.91 14.42 -0.03
C CYS A 87 8.14 13.62 -0.46
N TYR A 88 8.15 13.16 -1.71
CA TYR A 88 9.22 12.30 -2.22
C TYR A 88 10.48 13.11 -2.57
N ASN A 89 10.30 14.34 -3.07
CA ASN A 89 11.39 15.26 -3.39
C ASN A 89 11.95 16.02 -2.18
N SER A 90 11.34 15.93 -0.99
CA SER A 90 11.81 16.69 0.17
C SER A 90 13.09 16.10 0.75
N ASP A 91 14.12 16.93 0.90
CA ASP A 91 15.33 16.58 1.68
C ASP A 91 15.04 16.44 3.19
N GLU A 92 13.87 16.89 3.64
CA GLU A 92 13.37 16.67 4.99
C GLU A 92 12.74 15.28 5.10
N GLU A 93 12.97 14.56 6.21
CA GLU A 93 12.34 13.27 6.51
C GLU A 93 10.85 13.45 6.84
N TRP A 94 10.03 13.89 5.88
CA TRP A 94 8.57 13.88 6.06
C TRP A 94 8.05 12.47 5.85
N ASP A 95 7.38 11.93 6.86
CA ASP A 95 6.46 10.83 6.63
C ASP A 95 5.23 11.37 5.88
N LEU A 96 4.84 10.70 4.80
CA LEU A 96 3.73 11.11 3.95
C LEU A 96 2.46 11.37 4.76
N THR A 97 2.20 10.57 5.80
CA THR A 97 1.03 10.75 6.67
C THR A 97 1.01 12.11 7.37
N SER A 98 2.19 12.62 7.79
CA SER A 98 2.31 13.92 8.45
C SER A 98 2.06 15.07 7.48
N LEU A 99 2.54 14.94 6.23
CA LEU A 99 2.28 15.93 5.19
C LEU A 99 0.79 15.96 4.84
N GLU A 100 0.17 14.80 4.69
CA GLU A 100 -1.26 14.68 4.42
C GLU A 100 -2.12 15.24 5.56
N ASP A 101 -1.79 14.93 6.81
CA ASP A 101 -2.50 15.46 7.97
C ASP A 101 -2.45 17.00 7.99
N SER A 102 -1.31 17.59 7.62
CA SER A 102 -1.16 19.04 7.54
C SER A 102 -1.99 19.69 6.43
N ARG A 103 -2.13 19.03 5.27
CA ARG A 103 -2.81 19.59 4.08
C ARG A 103 -4.29 19.26 4.03
N TYR A 104 -4.69 18.08 4.48
CA TYR A 104 -6.02 17.51 4.27
C TYR A 104 -6.79 17.19 5.56
N GLN A 105 -6.16 17.42 6.72
CA GLN A 105 -6.71 17.09 8.04
C GLN A 105 -7.03 15.60 8.24
N THR A 106 -6.40 14.75 7.43
CA THR A 106 -6.43 13.29 7.49
C THR A 106 -5.31 12.75 6.62
N ASN A 107 -4.92 11.50 6.85
CA ASN A 107 -3.97 10.78 6.04
C ASN A 107 -4.56 9.52 5.40
N HIS A 108 -3.82 8.91 4.48
CA HIS A 108 -4.25 7.73 3.74
C HIS A 108 -4.44 6.51 4.64
N ALA A 109 -3.66 6.37 5.71
CA ALA A 109 -3.77 5.24 6.64
C ALA A 109 -5.08 5.31 7.44
N VAL A 110 -5.51 6.50 7.88
CA VAL A 110 -6.82 6.75 8.50
C VAL A 110 -7.95 6.40 7.54
N ILE A 111 -7.87 6.84 6.29
CA ILE A 111 -8.90 6.53 5.29
C ILE A 111 -8.93 5.02 4.99
N GLY A 112 -7.75 4.41 4.84
CA GLY A 112 -7.60 2.97 4.62
C GLY A 112 -8.22 2.15 5.74
N TYR A 113 -8.10 2.58 7.00
CA TYR A 113 -8.81 1.97 8.13
C TYR A 113 -10.32 1.95 7.92
N TYR A 114 -10.93 3.09 7.59
CA TYR A 114 -12.38 3.16 7.38
C TYR A 114 -12.84 2.34 6.18
N VAL A 115 -12.04 2.28 5.11
CA VAL A 115 -12.31 1.39 3.97
C VAL A 115 -12.28 -0.07 4.42
N ALA A 116 -11.23 -0.50 5.11
CA ALA A 116 -11.07 -1.86 5.64
C ALA A 116 -12.26 -2.26 6.54
N LYS A 117 -12.70 -1.35 7.43
CA LYS A 117 -13.86 -1.56 8.29
C LYS A 117 -15.17 -1.65 7.49
N GLY A 118 -15.38 -0.76 6.52
CA GLY A 118 -16.55 -0.79 5.63
C GLY A 118 -16.64 -2.08 4.82
N TRP A 119 -15.49 -2.67 4.49
CA TRP A 119 -15.35 -3.93 3.77
C TRP A 119 -15.31 -5.17 4.66
N GLN A 120 -15.50 -5.00 5.96
CA GLN A 120 -15.56 -6.08 6.95
C GLN A 120 -14.30 -6.94 6.97
N LEU A 121 -13.13 -6.34 6.74
CA LEU A 121 -11.86 -7.00 6.98
C LEU A 121 -11.69 -7.27 8.49
N PRO A 122 -10.87 -8.28 8.88
CA PRO A 122 -10.61 -8.56 10.29
C PRO A 122 -10.14 -7.30 11.04
N ASP A 123 -10.59 -7.10 12.28
CA ASP A 123 -10.29 -5.89 13.06
C ASP A 123 -8.78 -5.65 13.20
N VAL A 124 -8.01 -6.73 13.44
CA VAL A 124 -6.55 -6.70 13.49
C VAL A 124 -5.93 -6.22 12.18
N MET A 125 -6.53 -6.55 11.03
CA MET A 125 -6.07 -6.08 9.72
C MET A 125 -6.33 -4.58 9.55
N ALA A 126 -7.53 -4.13 9.93
CA ALA A 126 -7.87 -2.71 9.88
C ALA A 126 -6.91 -1.90 10.77
N GLU A 127 -6.62 -2.36 11.98
CA GLU A 127 -5.63 -1.71 12.86
C GLU A 127 -4.23 -1.66 12.24
N VAL A 128 -3.76 -2.74 11.62
CA VAL A 128 -2.47 -2.72 10.92
C VAL A 128 -2.48 -1.72 9.77
N ILE A 129 -3.56 -1.64 8.99
CA ILE A 129 -3.73 -0.62 7.94
C ILE A 129 -3.75 0.79 8.55
N HIS A 130 -4.29 0.99 9.74
CA HIS A 130 -4.29 2.31 10.36
C HIS A 130 -2.88 2.76 10.80
N TYR A 131 -2.09 1.83 11.34
CA TYR A 131 -0.82 2.14 12.02
C TYR A 131 0.42 1.66 11.26
N HIS A 132 0.31 1.31 9.98
CA HIS A 132 1.46 0.80 9.23
C HIS A 132 2.60 1.81 9.02
N HIS A 133 2.35 3.11 9.21
CA HIS A 133 3.39 4.16 9.29
C HIS A 133 3.90 4.41 10.72
N ASP A 134 3.18 3.96 11.75
CA ASP A 134 3.53 4.16 13.17
C ASP A 134 4.08 2.86 13.79
N LEU A 135 5.37 2.60 13.53
CA LEU A 135 6.06 1.41 14.03
C LEU A 135 6.17 1.40 15.56
N ASP A 136 6.18 2.57 16.21
CA ASP A 136 6.34 2.69 17.66
C ASP A 136 5.03 2.36 18.40
N TYR A 137 3.88 2.74 17.84
CA TYR A 137 2.57 2.32 18.35
C TYR A 137 2.43 0.79 18.34
N ILE A 138 2.80 0.15 17.23
CA ILE A 138 2.71 -1.31 17.14
C ILE A 138 3.70 -1.97 18.10
N ARG A 139 4.96 -1.48 18.18
CA ARG A 139 6.01 -1.93 19.12
C ARG A 139 5.61 -1.94 20.59
N GLN A 140 4.74 -1.03 21.01
CA GLN A 140 4.33 -0.91 22.41
C GLN A 140 3.29 -1.97 22.84
N GLY A 141 2.76 -2.76 21.89
CA GLY A 141 2.09 -4.04 22.20
C GLY A 141 0.83 -3.95 23.08
N LEU A 142 0.04 -2.88 22.96
CA LEU A 142 -1.03 -2.56 23.91
C LEU A 142 -2.40 -3.22 23.65
N THR A 143 -2.55 -4.12 22.67
CA THR A 143 -3.86 -4.78 22.38
C THR A 143 -3.81 -6.31 22.46
N GLN A 144 -4.96 -6.92 22.81
CA GLN A 144 -5.19 -8.34 22.53
C GLN A 144 -5.05 -8.56 21.02
N GLY A 145 -4.23 -9.55 20.61
CA GLY A 145 -3.93 -9.76 19.19
C GLY A 145 -2.70 -8.99 18.67
N ALA A 146 -1.98 -8.26 19.52
CA ALA A 146 -0.74 -7.57 19.15
C ALA A 146 0.25 -8.47 18.42
N GLU A 147 0.44 -9.73 18.85
CA GLU A 147 1.33 -10.67 18.15
C GLU A 147 0.93 -10.90 16.69
N GLN A 148 -0.38 -11.00 16.41
CA GLN A 148 -0.87 -11.14 15.04
C GLN A 148 -0.69 -9.85 14.25
N ALA A 149 -0.98 -8.69 14.85
CA ALA A 149 -0.76 -7.38 14.23
C ALA A 149 0.73 -7.17 13.87
N PHE A 150 1.65 -7.54 14.77
CA PHE A 150 3.09 -7.49 14.50
C PHE A 150 3.50 -8.37 13.33
N LYS A 151 2.98 -9.60 13.27
CA LYS A 151 3.29 -10.53 12.17
C LYS A 151 2.78 -9.98 10.84
N MET A 152 1.57 -9.41 10.83
CA MET A 152 0.99 -8.74 9.66
C MET A 152 1.83 -7.55 9.23
N LEU A 153 2.19 -6.67 10.16
CA LEU A 153 3.02 -5.50 9.89
C LEU A 153 4.40 -5.90 9.38
N ALA A 154 5.06 -6.87 10.03
CA ALA A 154 6.38 -7.34 9.62
C ALA A 154 6.34 -7.90 8.20
N LEU A 155 5.31 -8.70 7.88
CA LEU A 155 5.10 -9.24 6.55
C LEU A 155 4.85 -8.12 5.52
N LEU A 156 4.01 -7.14 5.86
CA LEU A 156 3.74 -5.98 5.00
C LEU A 156 5.01 -5.17 4.74
N LYS A 157 5.78 -4.84 5.79
CA LYS A 157 7.04 -4.07 5.67
C LYS A 157 8.10 -4.82 4.87
N MET A 158 8.17 -6.16 5.00
CA MET A 158 9.02 -6.99 4.15
C MET A 158 8.59 -6.91 2.67
N ALA A 159 7.29 -6.98 2.40
CA ALA A 159 6.76 -6.91 1.05
C ALA A 159 7.01 -5.54 0.40
N GLU A 160 6.69 -4.44 1.10
CA GLU A 160 6.99 -3.06 0.67
C GLU A 160 8.48 -2.91 0.34
N HIS A 161 9.36 -3.39 1.23
CA HIS A 161 10.81 -3.30 1.00
C HIS A 161 11.27 -4.08 -0.23
N ILE A 162 10.75 -5.30 -0.45
CA ILE A 162 11.09 -6.12 -1.63
C ILE A 162 10.62 -5.44 -2.92
N VAL A 163 9.39 -4.92 -2.94
CA VAL A 163 8.82 -4.24 -4.12
C VAL A 163 9.60 -2.96 -4.42
N LEU A 164 9.86 -2.12 -3.42
CA LEU A 164 10.66 -0.91 -3.56
C LEU A 164 12.07 -1.22 -4.07
N ALA A 165 12.73 -2.25 -3.54
CA ALA A 165 14.05 -2.67 -4.00
C ALA A 165 14.04 -3.14 -5.46
N TYR A 166 12.98 -3.86 -5.87
CA TYR A 166 12.79 -4.30 -7.25
C TYR A 166 12.57 -3.10 -8.19
N ILE A 167 11.63 -2.21 -7.89
CA ILE A 167 11.32 -1.03 -8.71
C ILE A 167 12.58 -0.16 -8.88
N ASN A 168 13.27 0.16 -7.79
CA ASN A 168 14.49 0.98 -7.82
C ASN A 168 15.62 0.32 -8.61
N HIS A 169 15.72 -1.01 -8.58
CA HIS A 169 16.68 -1.74 -9.40
C HIS A 169 16.36 -1.60 -10.90
N TRP A 170 15.09 -1.76 -11.30
CA TRP A 170 14.70 -1.65 -12.71
C TRP A 170 14.80 -0.24 -13.26
N VAL A 171 14.45 0.77 -12.46
CA VAL A 171 14.66 2.18 -12.84
C VAL A 171 16.16 2.43 -13.08
N ARG A 172 17.03 1.98 -12.17
CA ARG A 172 18.49 2.10 -12.36
C ARG A 172 18.99 1.35 -13.60
N VAL A 173 18.52 0.12 -13.84
CA VAL A 173 18.89 -0.67 -15.02
C VAL A 173 18.45 0.03 -16.30
N MET A 174 17.21 0.51 -16.37
CA MET A 174 16.70 1.24 -17.53
C MET A 174 17.48 2.54 -17.79
N LEU A 175 17.79 3.32 -16.74
CA LEU A 175 18.64 4.51 -16.87
C LEU A 175 20.05 4.17 -17.39
N THR A 176 20.65 3.08 -16.91
CA THR A 176 21.98 2.65 -17.39
C THR A 176 21.97 2.07 -18.81
N MET A 177 20.85 1.53 -19.28
CA MET A 177 20.71 0.96 -20.63
C MET A 177 20.35 2.01 -21.71
N SER A 178 19.85 3.19 -21.31
CA SER A 178 19.32 4.20 -22.23
C SER A 178 20.36 5.16 -22.85
N GLY A 179 21.60 5.18 -22.33
CA GLY A 179 22.63 6.13 -22.80
C GLY A 179 22.32 7.61 -22.46
N PRO A 180 23.26 8.54 -22.70
CA PRO A 180 23.25 9.90 -22.14
C PRO A 180 22.23 10.89 -22.74
N GLU A 181 21.24 10.46 -23.52
CA GLU A 181 20.25 11.35 -24.16
C GLU A 181 18.82 11.19 -23.63
N PHE A 182 18.61 10.47 -22.53
CA PHE A 182 17.30 10.47 -21.87
C PHE A 182 17.19 11.72 -20.97
N LYS A 183 16.43 12.73 -21.42
CA LYS A 183 16.18 13.94 -20.64
C LYS A 183 15.44 13.59 -19.34
N GLU A 184 15.99 14.11 -18.24
CA GLU A 184 15.79 13.70 -16.85
C GLU A 184 14.43 14.08 -16.22
N ASP A 185 13.54 14.77 -16.91
CA ASP A 185 12.49 15.57 -16.24
C ASP A 185 11.22 14.81 -15.81
N VAL A 186 11.27 13.49 -15.57
CA VAL A 186 10.09 12.72 -15.11
C VAL A 186 10.38 11.76 -13.95
N TRP A 187 11.64 11.47 -13.62
CA TRP A 187 11.96 10.38 -12.68
C TRP A 187 13.08 10.67 -11.68
N THR A 188 13.52 11.92 -11.54
CA THR A 188 14.07 12.37 -10.24
C THR A 188 12.90 12.71 -9.33
N LEU A 189 12.20 11.63 -9.00
CA LEU A 189 11.46 11.46 -7.78
C LEU A 189 12.57 11.35 -6.70
#